data_AF-A0A3G1H352-F1
#
_entry.id   AF-A0A3G1H352-F1
#
_cell.length_a   1.000
_cell.length_b   1.000
_cell.length_c   1.000
_cell.angle_alpha   90.00
_cell.angle_beta   90.00
_cell.angle_gamma   90.00
#
_symmetry.space_group_name_H-M   'P 1'
#
loop_
_entity.id
_entity.type
_entity.pdbx_description
1 polymer ?
#
loop_
_entity_poly.entity_id
_entity_poly.type
_entity_poly.pdbx_seq_one_letter_code
_entity_poly.pdbx_strand_id
1 'polypeptide(L)'
;MEQSAQVPDSGHRWRLHSTDGGPLEGLGDHPVCADADAVLLACDDAAPAALGQVQRLLRSRGIPVGVLGRCGPFTTAVPPMAEAAWCWECVYRSIGVPANGDAAGLALSAAPATVGALRLAQQVFALLADVRMPDAESVTTVEPLAPVVRHHTVHRHPCCPHHGHEVAATAQPAPAASGDEDGSGEAAVPETAVRPDIPMPEDPPERVAVSDRIVAAAAGLTDSLTGPLLALGEDDLSQLPLSASSCRVVHPAGDADRPAALRVICRALSPREARNQAVLFAMERLATQVAELNWSAERNAARYRFGAGWSLAEARFRARLHVALDAPAGRPHEAAGPEERPADGTVLAFLAQTLAGLGAGARWRAGELEKPAHGAIRARITTADGATATGVGTHRDQALAHALARAVAARTPSGAGPQDLEHVAFLAPPVRTWAQTEAAGLAAHEVTELLPFLRPARGGGSGGGATLRVVALAPEEVSR
;
A
#
# COMPACT_ATOMS: atom_id res chain seq x y z
N MET A 1 50.91 52.36 5.76
CA MET A 1 49.75 52.26 4.86
C MET A 1 49.57 50.78 4.54
N GLU A 2 49.13 50.02 5.54
CA GLU A 2 48.75 48.62 5.38
C GLU A 2 47.23 48.61 5.46
N GLN A 3 46.61 48.52 4.28
CA GLN A 3 45.19 48.20 4.19
C GLN A 3 45.03 46.78 4.71
N SER A 4 44.61 46.66 5.96
CA SER A 4 44.08 45.41 6.50
C SER A 4 42.91 45.02 5.61
N ALA A 5 43.11 44.01 4.78
CA ALA A 5 42.06 43.45 3.95
C ALA A 5 40.95 42.97 4.89
N GLN A 6 39.83 43.69 4.89
CA GLN A 6 38.58 43.19 5.44
C GLN A 6 38.26 41.88 4.72
N VAL A 7 38.48 40.77 5.42
CA VAL A 7 37.86 39.50 5.05
C VAL A 7 36.35 39.76 5.05
N PRO A 8 35.63 39.51 3.94
CA PRO A 8 34.18 39.67 3.92
C PRO A 8 33.58 38.83 5.04
N ASP A 9 32.82 39.45 5.94
CA ASP A 9 32.01 38.74 6.93
C ASP A 9 31.11 37.78 6.14
N SER A 10 31.39 36.48 6.20
CA SER A 10 30.89 35.49 5.25
C SER A 10 29.40 35.15 5.44
N GLY A 11 28.60 36.08 5.99
CA GLY A 11 27.13 36.10 5.95
C GLY A 11 26.39 35.04 6.78
N HIS A 12 26.93 33.85 6.96
CA HIS A 12 26.23 32.73 7.58
C HIS A 12 26.39 32.74 9.10
N ARG A 13 25.55 33.54 9.78
CA ARG A 13 25.46 33.56 11.25
C ARG A 13 24.39 32.56 11.70
N TRP A 14 24.80 31.51 12.40
CA TRP A 14 23.86 30.65 13.15
C TRP A 14 23.14 31.51 14.20
N ARG A 15 21.81 31.51 14.16
CA ARG A 15 20.96 32.20 15.15
C ARG A 15 20.19 31.15 15.92
N LEU A 16 20.52 30.98 17.21
CA LEU A 16 19.74 30.15 18.11
C LEU A 16 18.56 30.97 18.64
N HIS A 17 17.34 30.44 18.46
CA HIS A 17 16.13 31.00 19.04
C HIS A 17 15.47 29.93 19.89
N SER A 18 15.34 30.17 21.20
CA SER A 18 14.59 29.32 22.12
C SER A 18 13.22 29.95 22.35
N THR A 19 12.17 29.14 22.28
CA THR A 19 10.80 29.56 22.64
C THR A 19 10.43 29.25 24.09
N ASP A 20 11.33 28.63 24.89
CA ASP A 20 11.11 28.23 26.28
C ASP A 20 9.71 27.61 26.53
N GLY A 21 9.30 26.68 25.64
CA GLY A 21 8.00 26.00 25.72
C GLY A 21 6.79 26.83 25.24
N GLY A 22 7.03 28.01 24.67
CA GLY A 22 6.01 28.84 24.02
C GLY A 22 5.41 28.17 22.77
N PRO A 23 4.21 28.61 22.34
CA PRO A 23 3.53 28.04 21.20
C PRO A 23 4.36 28.17 19.91
N LEU A 24 4.33 27.13 19.07
CA LEU A 24 4.94 27.15 17.73
C LEU A 24 4.22 28.11 16.75
N GLU A 25 3.06 28.64 17.16
CA GLU A 25 2.28 29.60 16.40
C GLU A 25 3.09 30.88 16.11
N GLY A 26 3.07 31.32 14.85
CA GLY A 26 3.80 32.51 14.42
C GLY A 26 5.30 32.29 14.13
N LEU A 27 5.88 31.13 14.46
CA LEU A 27 7.30 30.85 14.15
C LEU A 27 7.57 30.91 12.64
N GLY A 28 6.64 30.43 11.82
CA GLY A 28 6.78 30.51 10.36
C GLY A 28 6.78 31.94 9.82
N ASP A 29 6.22 32.90 10.55
CA ASP A 29 6.19 34.33 10.22
C ASP A 29 7.26 35.14 10.95
N HIS A 30 8.06 34.48 11.79
CA HIS A 30 9.03 35.16 12.64
C HIS A 30 10.18 35.73 11.79
N PRO A 31 10.63 36.98 12.02
CA PRO A 31 11.68 37.62 11.22
C PRO A 31 13.00 36.83 11.19
N VAL A 32 13.31 36.07 12.24
CA VAL A 32 14.52 35.21 12.29
C VAL A 32 14.48 34.10 11.24
N CYS A 33 13.30 33.63 10.85
CA CYS A 33 13.13 32.59 9.84
C CYS A 33 13.11 33.15 8.41
N ALA A 34 12.63 34.38 8.21
CA ALA A 34 12.45 34.97 6.89
C ALA A 34 13.77 35.12 6.10
N ASP A 35 14.88 35.37 6.81
CA ASP A 35 16.21 35.59 6.21
C ASP A 35 17.14 34.36 6.32
N ALA A 36 16.62 33.18 6.69
CA ALA A 36 17.46 32.02 6.97
C ALA A 36 17.71 31.16 5.71
N ASP A 37 18.97 30.78 5.46
CA ASP A 37 19.35 29.83 4.40
C ASP A 37 18.78 28.41 4.64
N ALA A 38 18.61 28.05 5.92
CA ALA A 38 17.94 26.84 6.38
C ALA A 38 17.44 27.05 7.82
N VAL A 39 16.36 26.36 8.18
CA VAL A 39 15.80 26.37 9.54
C VAL A 39 15.86 24.97 10.13
N LEU A 40 16.40 24.86 11.34
CA LEU A 40 16.38 23.64 12.13
C LEU A 40 15.43 23.80 13.31
N LEU A 41 14.47 22.89 13.43
CA LEU A 41 13.54 22.84 14.55
C LEU A 41 13.95 21.68 15.45
N ALA A 42 14.32 21.97 16.71
CA ALA A 42 14.60 20.95 17.71
C ALA A 42 13.48 20.97 18.76
N CYS A 43 12.69 19.90 18.87
CA CYS A 43 11.50 19.85 19.72
C CYS A 43 11.32 18.48 20.37
N ASP A 44 11.17 18.43 21.69
CA ASP A 44 10.97 17.18 22.41
C ASP A 44 9.49 16.74 22.47
N ASP A 45 8.57 17.67 22.71
CA ASP A 45 7.14 17.37 22.96
C ASP A 45 6.17 18.25 22.14
N ALA A 46 6.61 18.74 20.98
CA ALA A 46 5.74 19.52 20.10
C ALA A 46 4.59 18.66 19.56
N ALA A 47 3.37 19.20 19.59
CA ALA A 47 2.22 18.57 18.94
C ALA A 47 2.56 18.29 17.46
N PRO A 48 2.50 17.02 17.00
CA PRO A 48 2.96 16.64 15.66
C PRO A 48 2.33 17.46 14.52
N ALA A 49 1.04 17.80 14.65
CA ALA A 49 0.33 18.63 13.70
C ALA A 49 0.81 20.09 13.69
N ALA A 50 1.08 20.68 14.86
CA ALA A 50 1.59 22.06 14.93
C ALA A 50 2.98 22.15 14.28
N LEU A 51 3.86 21.17 14.55
CA LEU A 51 5.19 21.12 13.94
C LEU A 51 5.13 20.85 12.44
N GLY A 52 4.20 19.98 12.00
CA GLY A 52 3.91 19.76 10.58
C GLY A 52 3.43 21.03 9.85
N GLN A 53 2.59 21.84 10.50
CA GLN A 53 2.12 23.11 9.95
C GLN A 53 3.26 24.12 9.79
N VAL A 54 4.09 24.31 10.82
CA VAL A 54 5.25 25.24 10.75
C VAL A 54 6.21 24.81 9.65
N GLN A 55 6.54 23.52 9.59
CA GLN A 55 7.43 22.98 8.55
C GLN A 55 6.89 23.28 7.15
N ARG A 56 5.58 23.08 6.91
CA ARG A 56 4.96 23.39 5.62
C ARG A 56 4.94 24.87 5.29
N LEU A 57 4.65 25.73 6.27
CA LEU A 57 4.63 27.18 6.05
C LEU A 57 6.01 27.68 5.62
N LEU A 58 7.07 27.27 6.32
CA LEU A 58 8.44 27.61 5.98
C LEU A 58 8.86 27.05 4.59
N ARG A 59 8.53 25.78 4.30
CA ARG A 59 8.78 25.18 2.98
C ARG A 59 8.04 25.88 1.83
N SER A 60 6.80 26.34 2.07
CA SER A 60 6.04 27.10 1.06
C SER A 60 6.68 28.44 0.68
N ARG A 61 7.64 28.92 1.50
CA ARG A 61 8.46 30.12 1.24
C ARG A 61 9.81 29.78 0.61
N GLY A 62 10.04 28.51 0.24
CA GLY A 62 11.30 28.02 -0.31
C GLY A 62 12.40 27.81 0.73
N ILE A 63 12.08 27.90 2.03
CA ILE A 63 13.08 27.75 3.09
C ILE A 63 13.28 26.25 3.39
N PRO A 64 14.49 25.71 3.30
CA PRO A 64 14.79 24.35 3.74
C PRO A 64 14.56 24.17 5.23
N VAL A 65 13.75 23.19 5.62
CA VAL A 65 13.43 22.92 7.03
C VAL A 65 13.81 21.51 7.43
N GLY A 66 14.69 21.42 8.43
CA GLY A 66 15.07 20.20 9.11
C GLY A 66 14.43 20.14 10.50
N VAL A 67 14.16 18.93 10.99
CA VAL A 67 13.52 18.73 12.29
C VAL A 67 14.27 17.66 13.07
N LEU A 68 14.65 17.95 14.31
CA LEU A 68 15.06 16.96 15.29
C LEU A 68 13.97 16.89 16.35
N GLY A 69 13.42 15.72 16.57
CA GLY A 69 12.43 15.56 17.61
C GLY A 69 12.05 14.12 17.89
N ARG A 70 11.08 13.95 18.76
CA ARG A 70 10.60 12.65 19.17
C ARG A 70 9.45 12.17 18.27
N CYS A 71 9.51 10.91 17.86
CA CYS A 71 8.36 10.21 17.30
C CYS A 71 8.17 8.92 18.11
N GLY A 72 7.24 8.93 19.06
CA GLY A 72 7.05 7.83 19.97
C GLY A 72 8.33 7.57 20.77
N PRO A 73 8.85 6.34 20.83
CA PRO A 73 10.11 6.05 21.53
C PRO A 73 11.38 6.43 20.73
N PHE A 74 11.27 6.86 19.47
CA PHE A 74 12.42 7.12 18.60
C PHE A 74 12.86 8.58 18.64
N THR A 75 14.18 8.81 18.60
CA THR A 75 14.71 10.10 18.16
C THR A 75 14.69 10.13 16.63
N THR A 76 14.09 11.16 16.06
CA THR A 76 13.90 11.29 14.61
C THR A 76 14.51 12.58 14.11
N ALA A 77 15.36 12.47 13.09
CA ALA A 77 15.96 13.60 12.39
C ALA A 77 15.47 13.61 10.93
N VAL A 78 14.74 14.66 10.58
CA VAL A 78 14.25 14.97 9.24
C VAL A 78 15.22 15.95 8.57
N PRO A 79 15.70 15.66 7.34
CA PRO A 79 16.66 16.52 6.66
C PRO A 79 16.09 17.90 6.31
N PRO A 80 16.95 18.92 6.21
CA PRO A 80 16.59 20.24 5.72
C PRO A 80 16.23 20.18 4.24
N MET A 81 14.93 20.26 3.95
CA MET A 81 14.42 20.23 2.57
C MET A 81 13.44 21.38 2.34
N ALA A 82 13.59 22.07 1.21
CA ALA A 82 12.66 23.10 0.77
C ALA A 82 11.38 22.49 0.18
N GLU A 83 11.52 21.33 -0.49
CA GLU A 83 10.41 20.60 -1.09
C GLU A 83 10.35 19.18 -0.53
N ALA A 84 9.18 18.76 -0.06
CA ALA A 84 8.90 17.37 0.30
C ALA A 84 7.40 17.12 0.13
N ALA A 85 7.05 15.92 -0.31
CA ALA A 85 5.64 15.51 -0.46
C ALA A 85 4.93 15.22 0.88
N TRP A 86 5.66 15.32 2.00
CA TRP A 86 5.26 14.94 3.35
C TRP A 86 5.74 15.98 4.38
N CYS A 87 5.18 15.92 5.59
CA CYS A 87 5.57 16.77 6.73
C CYS A 87 5.83 15.93 7.98
N TRP A 88 6.21 16.58 9.07
CA TRP A 88 6.47 15.94 10.37
C TRP A 88 5.32 15.03 10.83
N GLU A 89 4.08 15.51 10.75
CA GLU A 89 2.88 14.69 11.02
C GLU A 89 2.82 13.40 10.19
N CYS A 90 3.26 13.43 8.92
CA CYS A 90 3.33 12.21 8.11
C CYS A 90 4.38 11.24 8.65
N VAL A 91 5.57 11.72 9.00
CA VAL A 91 6.64 10.90 9.60
C VAL A 91 6.13 10.25 10.88
N TYR A 92 5.54 11.06 11.77
CA TYR A 92 5.01 10.62 13.06
C TYR A 92 3.91 9.55 12.90
N ARG A 93 2.98 9.71 11.96
CA ARG A 93 1.92 8.72 11.69
C ARG A 93 2.42 7.49 10.95
N SER A 94 3.51 7.61 10.19
CA SER A 94 4.09 6.51 9.43
C SER A 94 4.79 5.48 10.32
N ILE A 95 5.17 5.82 11.56
CA ILE A 95 5.78 4.87 12.50
C ILE A 95 4.75 3.80 12.91
N GLY A 96 4.82 2.64 12.26
CA GLY A 96 3.86 1.55 12.46
C GLY A 96 4.31 0.42 13.38
N VAL A 97 5.54 0.49 13.93
CA VAL A 97 6.09 -0.53 14.83
C VAL A 97 6.66 0.11 16.10
N PRO A 98 6.56 -0.56 17.26
CA PRO A 98 7.20 -0.10 18.48
C PRO A 98 8.74 -0.21 18.38
N ALA A 99 9.44 0.56 19.21
CA ALA A 99 10.88 0.37 19.42
C ALA A 99 11.19 -1.01 19.98
N ASN A 100 12.43 -1.45 19.80
CA ASN A 100 12.89 -2.68 20.40
C ASN A 100 13.08 -2.52 21.92
N GLY A 101 12.41 -3.39 22.68
CA GLY A 101 12.40 -3.33 24.15
C GLY A 101 11.31 -2.43 24.73
N ASP A 102 11.25 -2.33 26.06
CA ASP A 102 10.30 -1.47 26.75
C ASP A 102 10.90 -0.09 26.99
N ALA A 103 10.59 0.84 26.10
CA ALA A 103 10.98 2.25 26.20
C ALA A 103 9.90 3.14 26.83
N ALA A 104 8.80 2.56 27.34
CA ALA A 104 7.69 3.32 27.88
C ALA A 104 8.13 4.14 29.11
N GLY A 105 7.83 5.44 29.10
CA GLY A 105 8.14 6.34 30.21
C GLY A 105 9.64 6.66 30.39
N LEU A 106 10.51 6.17 29.52
CA LEU A 106 11.91 6.58 29.54
C LEU A 106 12.05 8.01 29.03
N ALA A 107 12.89 8.79 29.73
CA ALA A 107 13.34 10.07 29.22
C ALA A 107 14.19 9.85 27.95
N LEU A 108 14.20 10.86 27.06
CA LEU A 108 15.08 10.84 25.90
C LEU A 108 16.54 10.70 26.36
N SER A 109 17.19 9.64 25.92
CA SER A 109 18.61 9.46 26.18
C SER A 109 19.40 10.48 25.36
N ALA A 110 20.37 11.13 26.00
CA ALA A 110 21.23 12.12 25.35
C ALA A 110 22.00 11.54 24.15
N ALA A 111 22.30 10.24 24.17
CA ALA A 111 23.04 9.59 23.10
C ALA A 111 22.25 9.52 21.77
N PRO A 112 21.01 8.96 21.71
CA PRO A 112 20.15 9.05 20.53
C PRO A 112 19.93 10.48 20.02
N ALA A 113 19.66 11.43 20.92
CA ALA A 113 19.50 12.84 20.58
C ALA A 113 20.75 13.43 19.92
N THR A 114 21.94 13.12 20.46
CA THR A 114 23.23 13.57 19.90
C THR A 114 23.48 12.98 18.52
N VAL A 115 23.15 11.70 18.29
CA VAL A 115 23.29 11.06 16.97
C VAL A 115 22.35 11.71 15.96
N GLY A 116 21.08 11.94 16.33
CA GLY A 116 20.13 12.65 15.48
C GLY A 116 20.58 14.08 15.15
N ALA A 117 21.07 14.82 16.16
CA ALA A 117 21.58 16.17 15.98
C ALA A 117 22.81 16.21 15.06
N LEU A 118 23.76 15.29 15.24
CA LEU A 118 24.94 15.18 14.39
C LEU A 118 24.54 14.90 12.94
N ARG A 119 23.59 13.99 12.72
CA ARG A 119 23.11 13.69 11.37
C ARG A 119 22.45 14.89 10.72
N LEU A 120 21.63 15.63 11.46
CA LEU A 120 21.00 16.84 10.97
C LEU A 120 22.04 17.93 10.62
N ALA A 121 23.06 18.10 11.45
CA ALA A 121 24.17 19.02 11.20
C ALA A 121 24.95 18.64 9.93
N GLN A 122 25.20 17.34 9.71
CA GLN A 122 25.84 16.83 8.48
C GLN A 122 24.99 17.15 7.23
N GLN A 123 23.68 16.94 7.31
CA GLN A 123 22.76 17.22 6.20
C GLN A 123 22.67 18.72 5.90
N VAL A 124 22.64 19.58 6.91
CA VAL A 124 22.71 21.04 6.72
C VAL A 124 24.04 21.45 6.11
N PHE A 125 25.15 20.93 6.61
CA PHE A 125 26.46 21.21 6.04
C PHE A 125 26.50 20.81 4.56
N ALA A 126 26.03 19.61 4.21
CA ALA A 126 25.98 19.15 2.84
C ALA A 126 25.09 20.02 1.94
N LEU A 127 23.92 20.44 2.44
CA LEU A 127 23.04 21.37 1.75
C LEU A 127 23.71 22.72 1.48
N LEU A 128 24.31 23.34 2.51
CA LEU A 128 24.93 24.67 2.40
C LEU A 128 26.24 24.65 1.61
N ALA A 129 26.94 23.51 1.58
CA ALA A 129 28.17 23.31 0.83
C ALA A 129 27.93 22.76 -0.59
N ASP A 130 26.68 22.53 -0.99
CA ASP A 130 26.30 21.89 -2.26
C ASP A 130 27.00 20.53 -2.48
N VAL A 131 27.15 19.75 -1.40
CA VAL A 131 27.75 18.42 -1.41
C VAL A 131 26.66 17.37 -1.51
N ARG A 132 26.73 16.53 -2.55
CA ARG A 132 25.80 15.43 -2.73
C ARG A 132 26.05 14.33 -1.69
N MET A 133 25.05 14.06 -0.86
CA MET A 133 25.00 12.88 0.01
C MET A 133 24.07 11.80 -0.57
N PRO A 134 24.43 10.51 -0.54
CA PRO A 134 23.59 9.43 -1.09
C PRO A 134 22.20 9.29 -0.42
N ASP A 135 22.05 9.84 0.78
CA ASP A 135 20.90 9.67 1.67
C ASP A 135 20.47 11.03 2.27
N ALA A 136 20.72 12.11 1.52
CA ALA A 136 20.41 13.50 1.87
C ALA A 136 18.93 13.71 2.21
N GLU A 137 18.03 13.02 1.51
CA GLU A 137 16.57 13.15 1.65
C GLU A 137 15.96 12.14 2.64
N SER A 138 16.77 11.22 3.17
CA SER A 138 16.28 10.19 4.09
C SER A 138 15.99 10.74 5.48
N VAL A 139 14.90 10.28 6.08
CA VAL A 139 14.62 10.49 7.51
C VAL A 139 15.44 9.51 8.32
N THR A 140 16.14 10.00 9.34
CA THR A 140 16.91 9.16 10.24
C THR A 140 16.12 8.90 11.51
N THR A 141 16.05 7.65 11.95
CA THR A 141 15.60 7.30 13.30
C THR A 141 16.73 6.67 14.10
N VAL A 142 16.73 6.93 15.41
CA VAL A 142 17.65 6.33 16.36
C VAL A 142 16.82 5.66 17.45
N GLU A 143 17.09 4.36 17.64
CA GLU A 143 16.44 3.56 18.67
C GLU A 143 16.81 4.04 20.07
N PRO A 144 15.86 4.05 21.03
CA PRO A 144 16.11 4.58 22.37
C PRO A 144 17.04 3.71 23.21
N LEU A 145 16.97 2.39 23.01
CA LEU A 145 17.59 1.37 23.85
C LEU A 145 18.72 0.60 23.16
N ALA A 146 18.97 0.89 21.89
CA ALA A 146 19.98 0.23 21.10
C ALA A 146 20.74 1.25 20.24
N PRO A 147 22.03 1.05 19.96
CA PRO A 147 22.81 1.91 19.07
C PRO A 147 22.46 1.62 17.59
N VAL A 148 21.18 1.61 17.27
CA VAL A 148 20.65 1.28 15.94
C VAL A 148 20.15 2.58 15.31
N VAL A 149 20.79 2.96 14.21
CA VAL A 149 20.43 4.11 13.38
C VAL A 149 19.90 3.58 12.07
N ARG A 150 18.75 4.08 11.63
CA ARG A 150 18.12 3.67 10.37
C ARG A 150 17.79 4.89 9.53
N HIS A 151 17.81 4.70 8.21
CA HIS A 151 17.45 5.70 7.22
C HIS A 151 16.21 5.23 6.48
N HIS A 152 15.28 6.16 6.26
CA HIS A 152 13.94 5.85 5.83
C HIS A 152 13.50 6.74 4.66
N THR A 153 12.72 6.13 3.77
CA THR A 153 11.93 6.88 2.79
C THR A 153 10.55 7.11 3.37
N VAL A 154 10.19 8.37 3.58
CA VAL A 154 8.86 8.73 4.11
C VAL A 154 7.95 9.11 2.97
N HIS A 155 6.69 8.69 3.09
CA HIS A 155 5.63 9.06 2.18
C HIS A 155 4.59 9.94 2.87
N ARG A 156 3.76 10.57 2.06
CA ARG A 156 2.60 11.29 2.56
C ARG A 156 1.65 10.29 3.24
N HIS A 157 1.35 10.53 4.51
CA HIS A 157 0.38 9.73 5.24
C HIS A 157 -1.05 10.06 4.76
N PRO A 158 -1.92 9.05 4.50
CA PRO A 158 -3.26 9.27 3.95
C PRO A 158 -4.12 10.17 4.84
N CYS A 159 -4.06 10.02 6.17
CA CYS A 159 -4.88 10.79 7.12
C CYS A 159 -4.17 12.05 7.66
N CYS A 160 -3.17 12.58 6.95
CA CYS A 160 -2.50 13.80 7.39
C CYS A 160 -3.40 15.03 7.13
N PRO A 161 -3.77 15.83 8.16
CA PRO A 161 -4.67 16.97 8.00
C PRO A 161 -4.06 18.10 7.14
N HIS A 162 -2.74 18.15 7.03
CA HIS A 162 -2.05 19.21 6.33
C HIS A 162 -1.99 18.99 4.81
N HIS A 163 -1.92 17.74 4.40
CA HIS A 163 -1.94 17.40 3.00
C HIS A 163 -3.35 16.92 2.73
N GLY A 164 -4.25 17.86 2.43
CA GLY A 164 -5.67 17.60 2.31
C GLY A 164 -5.95 16.45 1.36
N HIS A 165 -6.90 15.58 1.70
CA HIS A 165 -7.36 14.59 0.75
C HIS A 165 -7.84 15.34 -0.49
N GLU A 166 -7.13 15.21 -1.61
CA GLU A 166 -7.72 15.54 -2.90
C GLU A 166 -8.76 14.46 -3.21
N VAL A 167 -9.72 14.20 -2.32
CA VAL A 167 -10.90 13.45 -2.72
C VAL A 167 -11.57 14.39 -3.70
N ALA A 168 -11.38 14.12 -4.99
CA ALA A 168 -12.07 14.86 -6.01
C ALA A 168 -13.56 14.84 -5.60
N ALA A 169 -14.10 16.03 -5.38
CA ALA A 169 -15.53 16.22 -5.12
C ALA A 169 -16.38 15.63 -6.27
N THR A 170 -15.74 15.25 -7.37
CA THR A 170 -16.24 14.36 -8.41
C THR A 170 -15.26 13.22 -8.58
N ALA A 171 -15.58 12.04 -8.04
CA ALA A 171 -14.99 10.81 -8.53
C ALA A 171 -15.37 10.71 -10.01
N GLN A 172 -14.48 11.17 -10.90
CA GLN A 172 -14.76 11.14 -12.33
C GLN A 172 -14.96 9.68 -12.71
N PRO A 173 -15.99 9.36 -13.52
CA PRO A 173 -16.10 8.02 -14.07
C PRO A 173 -14.78 7.74 -14.77
N ALA A 174 -14.08 6.72 -14.29
CA ALA A 174 -12.81 6.37 -14.88
C ALA A 174 -13.06 6.10 -16.37
N PRO A 175 -12.25 6.66 -17.29
CA PRO A 175 -12.53 6.59 -18.72
C PRO A 175 -12.81 5.15 -19.13
N ALA A 176 -13.87 4.95 -19.92
CA ALA A 176 -14.10 3.66 -20.55
C ALA A 176 -12.83 3.32 -21.34
N ALA A 177 -12.33 2.09 -21.22
CA ALA A 177 -11.21 1.65 -22.04
C ALA A 177 -11.62 1.90 -23.50
N SER A 178 -10.96 2.83 -24.18
CA SER A 178 -11.20 3.04 -25.60
C SER A 178 -10.84 1.73 -26.29
N GLY A 179 -11.86 1.03 -26.77
CA GLY A 179 -11.68 -0.14 -27.61
C GLY A 179 -11.15 0.33 -28.95
N ASP A 180 -9.84 0.55 -29.04
CA ASP A 180 -9.18 0.60 -30.34
C ASP A 180 -9.19 -0.85 -30.87
N GLU A 181 -10.24 -1.15 -31.63
CA GLU A 181 -10.52 -2.42 -32.32
C GLU A 181 -9.66 -2.63 -33.57
N ASP A 182 -8.47 -2.03 -33.65
CA ASP A 182 -7.56 -2.30 -34.77
C ASP A 182 -6.74 -3.57 -34.46
N GLY A 183 -7.30 -4.71 -34.91
CA GLY A 183 -6.74 -6.05 -34.83
C GLY A 183 -5.46 -6.29 -35.63
N SER A 184 -4.54 -5.33 -35.68
CA SER A 184 -3.13 -5.61 -35.99
C SER A 184 -2.49 -6.27 -34.79
N GLY A 185 -1.68 -7.32 -35.00
CA GLY A 185 -0.98 -8.08 -33.95
C GLY A 185 0.12 -7.31 -33.21
N GLU A 186 -0.15 -6.06 -32.85
CA GLU A 186 0.69 -5.20 -32.04
C GLU A 186 0.66 -5.68 -30.58
N ALA A 187 1.83 -5.80 -29.97
CA ALA A 187 1.98 -6.28 -28.61
C ALA A 187 1.08 -5.46 -27.67
N ALA A 188 0.16 -6.14 -26.97
CA ALA A 188 -0.75 -5.50 -26.02
C ALA A 188 0.05 -4.55 -25.11
N VAL A 189 -0.38 -3.30 -25.01
CA VAL A 189 0.22 -2.31 -24.10
C VAL A 189 0.29 -2.95 -22.70
N PRO A 190 1.41 -2.82 -21.96
CA PRO A 190 1.59 -3.52 -20.68
C PRO A 190 0.45 -3.33 -19.68
N GLU A 191 -0.29 -2.21 -19.75
CA GLU A 191 -1.42 -1.91 -18.88
C GLU A 191 -2.71 -2.68 -19.23
N THR A 192 -2.83 -3.23 -20.45
CA THR A 192 -4.04 -3.94 -20.90
C THR A 192 -3.91 -5.47 -20.81
N ALA A 193 -2.70 -5.99 -20.60
CA ALA A 193 -2.44 -7.43 -20.54
C ALA A 193 -2.89 -8.03 -19.19
N VAL A 194 -3.52 -9.21 -19.24
CA VAL A 194 -3.78 -10.03 -18.06
C VAL A 194 -2.53 -10.86 -17.77
N ARG A 195 -2.05 -10.77 -16.53
CA ARG A 195 -0.92 -11.56 -16.06
C ARG A 195 -1.40 -12.93 -15.58
N PRO A 196 -0.81 -14.05 -16.05
CA PRO A 196 -1.17 -15.37 -15.53
C PRO A 196 -0.69 -15.55 -14.08
N ASP A 197 -1.42 -16.38 -13.31
CA ASP A 197 -1.08 -16.72 -11.92
C ASP A 197 0.24 -17.51 -11.81
N ILE A 198 0.53 -18.30 -12.84
CA ILE A 198 1.75 -19.10 -12.99
C ILE A 198 2.34 -18.78 -14.37
N PRO A 199 3.53 -18.15 -14.43
CA PRO A 199 4.23 -17.97 -15.69
C PRO A 199 4.59 -19.32 -16.30
N MET A 200 4.35 -19.46 -17.61
CA MET A 200 4.72 -20.63 -18.39
C MET A 200 6.09 -20.45 -19.04
N PRO A 201 6.88 -21.52 -19.29
CA PRO A 201 8.17 -21.42 -19.98
C PRO A 201 8.10 -20.73 -21.35
N GLU A 202 6.97 -20.84 -22.04
CA GLU A 202 6.67 -20.22 -23.32
C GLU A 202 6.20 -18.76 -23.23
N ASP A 203 6.06 -18.19 -22.01
CA ASP A 203 5.66 -16.79 -21.85
C ASP A 203 6.74 -15.84 -22.38
N PRO A 204 6.35 -14.77 -23.11
CA PRO A 204 7.30 -13.81 -23.64
C PRO A 204 8.00 -13.01 -22.51
N PRO A 205 9.28 -12.62 -22.68
CA PRO A 205 10.07 -11.93 -21.64
C PRO A 205 9.42 -10.67 -21.08
N GLU A 206 8.63 -9.96 -21.90
CA GLU A 206 7.91 -8.76 -21.51
C GLU A 206 6.91 -9.02 -20.36
N ARG A 207 6.33 -10.22 -20.28
CA ARG A 207 5.44 -10.62 -19.15
C ARG A 207 6.22 -10.81 -17.86
N VAL A 208 7.44 -11.34 -17.93
CA VAL A 208 8.33 -11.46 -16.76
C VAL A 208 8.76 -10.08 -16.29
N ALA A 209 9.09 -9.17 -17.21
CA ALA A 209 9.46 -7.79 -16.89
C ALA A 209 8.35 -7.02 -16.14
N VAL A 210 7.06 -7.30 -16.40
CA VAL A 210 5.95 -6.74 -15.59
C VAL A 210 6.08 -7.15 -14.13
N SER A 211 6.42 -8.40 -13.87
CA SER A 211 6.59 -8.90 -12.49
C SER A 211 7.77 -8.24 -11.79
N ASP A 212 8.88 -8.02 -12.50
CA ASP A 212 10.05 -7.34 -11.92
C ASP A 212 9.75 -5.87 -11.58
N ARG A 213 8.96 -5.19 -12.42
CA ARG A 213 8.47 -3.84 -12.12
C ARG A 213 7.55 -3.80 -10.90
N ILE A 214 6.70 -4.81 -10.73
CA ILE A 214 5.84 -4.95 -9.54
C ILE A 214 6.70 -5.13 -8.28
N VAL A 215 7.71 -6.00 -8.34
CA VAL A 215 8.64 -6.21 -7.21
C VAL A 215 9.39 -4.92 -6.88
N ALA A 216 9.89 -4.20 -7.89
CA ALA A 216 10.57 -2.93 -7.68
C ALA A 216 9.65 -1.86 -7.07
N ALA A 217 8.40 -1.77 -7.54
CA ALA A 217 7.41 -0.84 -6.99
C ALA A 217 7.07 -1.19 -5.53
N ALA A 218 6.84 -2.47 -5.22
CA ALA A 218 6.58 -2.92 -3.86
C ALA A 218 7.78 -2.68 -2.93
N ALA A 219 9.00 -2.92 -3.41
CA ALA A 219 10.22 -2.62 -2.66
C ALA A 219 10.36 -1.12 -2.35
N GLY A 220 10.03 -0.24 -3.30
CA GLY A 220 10.03 1.20 -3.09
C GLY A 220 8.98 1.70 -2.10
N LEU A 221 7.94 0.91 -1.81
CA LEU A 221 6.94 1.16 -0.77
C LEU A 221 7.27 0.49 0.57
N THR A 222 8.33 -0.33 0.62
CA THR A 222 8.66 -1.14 1.79
C THR A 222 9.74 -0.48 2.63
N ASP A 223 9.41 -0.15 3.88
CA ASP A 223 10.35 0.31 4.89
C ASP A 223 9.87 -0.17 6.27
N SER A 224 10.79 -0.79 7.02
CA SER A 224 10.47 -1.51 8.27
C SER A 224 9.85 -0.67 9.39
N LEU A 225 9.88 0.65 9.27
CA LEU A 225 9.41 1.56 10.31
C LEU A 225 8.36 2.54 9.79
N THR A 226 8.62 3.17 8.64
CA THR A 226 7.85 4.32 8.11
C THR A 226 7.17 4.04 6.78
N GLY A 227 7.46 2.90 6.16
CA GLY A 227 6.93 2.53 4.86
C GLY A 227 5.43 2.22 4.93
N PRO A 228 4.66 2.52 3.87
CA PRO A 228 3.29 2.00 3.74
C PRO A 228 3.25 0.48 3.91
N LEU A 229 4.27 -0.21 3.39
CA LEU A 229 4.54 -1.63 3.65
C LEU A 229 5.67 -1.74 4.68
N LEU A 230 5.39 -2.27 5.85
CA LEU A 230 6.37 -2.49 6.91
C LEU A 230 7.19 -3.76 6.66
N ALA A 231 6.56 -4.78 6.07
CA ALA A 231 7.21 -6.02 5.68
C ALA A 231 6.42 -6.68 4.55
N LEU A 232 7.14 -7.37 3.66
CA LEU A 232 6.56 -8.17 2.59
C LEU A 232 7.41 -9.42 2.40
N GLY A 233 6.81 -10.61 2.55
CA GLY A 233 7.56 -11.85 2.45
C GLY A 233 6.75 -13.09 2.78
N GLU A 234 7.41 -14.23 2.87
CA GLU A 234 6.78 -15.52 3.20
C GLU A 234 6.65 -15.72 4.72
N ASP A 235 7.54 -15.12 5.51
CA ASP A 235 7.58 -15.30 6.98
C ASP A 235 7.65 -16.80 7.33
N ASP A 236 7.15 -17.21 8.49
CA ASP A 236 7.03 -18.63 8.88
C ASP A 236 5.77 -19.33 8.31
N LEU A 237 5.18 -18.83 7.20
CA LEU A 237 3.93 -19.36 6.66
C LEU A 237 4.13 -20.66 5.89
N SER A 238 3.18 -21.61 6.02
CA SER A 238 3.16 -22.83 5.22
C SER A 238 3.01 -22.52 3.74
N GLN A 239 3.99 -22.97 2.95
CA GLN A 239 4.04 -22.78 1.50
C GLN A 239 3.36 -23.89 0.70
N LEU A 240 2.87 -24.93 1.38
CA LEU A 240 2.16 -26.05 0.76
C LEU A 240 0.78 -26.25 1.40
N PRO A 241 -0.22 -26.70 0.62
CA PRO A 241 -0.16 -26.94 -0.83
C PRO A 241 -0.35 -25.66 -1.67
N LEU A 242 -0.68 -24.53 -1.04
CA LEU A 242 -0.72 -23.20 -1.66
C LEU A 242 0.37 -22.35 -1.05
N SER A 243 1.13 -21.64 -1.89
CA SER A 243 2.13 -20.68 -1.44
C SER A 243 1.47 -19.55 -0.67
N ALA A 244 2.17 -19.01 0.32
CA ALA A 244 1.64 -17.99 1.22
C ALA A 244 2.63 -16.83 1.35
N SER A 245 2.12 -15.61 1.34
CA SER A 245 2.90 -14.41 1.61
C SER A 245 2.12 -13.50 2.55
N SER A 246 2.83 -12.86 3.47
CA SER A 246 2.28 -11.79 4.31
C SER A 246 2.77 -10.43 3.84
N CYS A 247 1.88 -9.45 3.94
CA CYS A 247 2.13 -8.04 3.78
C CYS A 247 1.69 -7.33 5.07
N ARG A 248 2.64 -6.70 5.77
CA ARG A 248 2.36 -5.90 6.95
C ARG A 248 2.30 -4.44 6.55
N VAL A 249 1.23 -3.75 6.93
CA VAL A 249 1.01 -2.33 6.58
C VAL A 249 0.71 -1.50 7.81
N VAL A 250 1.06 -0.21 7.78
CA VAL A 250 0.76 0.75 8.84
C VAL A 250 -0.76 0.96 8.91
N HIS A 251 -1.34 0.85 10.11
CA HIS A 251 -2.75 1.14 10.30
C HIS A 251 -2.99 2.66 10.16
N PRO A 252 -3.96 3.14 9.36
CA PRO A 252 -4.11 4.57 9.05
C PRO A 252 -4.55 5.45 10.24
N ALA A 253 -5.04 4.83 11.32
CA ALA A 253 -5.33 5.49 12.59
C ALA A 253 -4.19 5.38 13.62
N GLY A 254 -3.14 4.61 13.33
CA GLY A 254 -1.97 4.49 14.20
C GLY A 254 -1.06 5.71 14.11
N ASP A 255 -0.17 5.83 15.09
CA ASP A 255 0.88 6.84 15.12
C ASP A 255 2.06 6.38 15.97
N ALA A 256 3.11 7.19 16.07
CA ALA A 256 4.32 6.80 16.78
C ALA A 256 4.11 6.53 18.29
N ASP A 257 3.11 7.14 18.93
CA ASP A 257 2.80 6.88 20.35
C ASP A 257 1.96 5.62 20.52
N ARG A 258 1.13 5.29 19.53
CA ARG A 258 0.30 4.08 19.49
C ARG A 258 0.49 3.38 18.15
N PRO A 259 1.68 2.77 17.92
CA PRO A 259 1.99 2.14 16.65
C PRO A 259 1.05 0.97 16.43
N ALA A 260 0.40 0.97 15.28
CA ALA A 260 -0.54 -0.07 14.90
C ALA A 260 -0.25 -0.51 13.47
N ALA A 261 -0.30 -1.82 13.25
CA ALA A 261 -0.08 -2.43 11.95
C ALA A 261 -1.11 -3.53 11.70
N LEU A 262 -1.40 -3.76 10.44
CA LEU A 262 -2.25 -4.84 9.96
C LEU A 262 -1.40 -5.83 9.20
N ARG A 263 -1.63 -7.12 9.43
CA ARG A 263 -0.99 -8.19 8.67
C ARG A 263 -2.02 -8.83 7.77
N VAL A 264 -1.77 -8.77 6.48
CA VAL A 264 -2.58 -9.40 5.43
C VAL A 264 -1.80 -10.60 4.90
N ILE A 265 -2.38 -11.78 5.00
CA ILE A 265 -1.82 -13.03 4.48
C ILE A 265 -2.59 -13.40 3.22
N CYS A 266 -1.90 -13.70 2.14
CA CYS A 266 -2.53 -14.20 0.92
C CYS A 266 -1.96 -15.57 0.55
N ARG A 267 -2.87 -16.51 0.24
CA ARG A 267 -2.54 -17.81 -0.35
C ARG A 267 -2.80 -17.83 -1.85
N ALA A 268 -1.88 -18.38 -2.62
CA ALA A 268 -2.00 -18.45 -4.08
C ALA A 268 -1.35 -19.71 -4.66
N LEU A 269 -1.48 -19.88 -5.98
CA LEU A 269 -0.91 -21.01 -6.72
C LEU A 269 0.62 -20.95 -6.85
N SER A 270 1.22 -19.78 -6.66
CA SER A 270 2.67 -19.58 -6.72
C SER A 270 3.15 -18.56 -5.68
N PRO A 271 4.41 -18.59 -5.23
CA PRO A 271 4.94 -17.63 -4.26
C PRO A 271 4.91 -16.19 -4.78
N ARG A 272 5.17 -16.02 -6.08
CA ARG A 272 5.13 -14.72 -6.76
C ARG A 272 3.70 -14.16 -6.77
N GLU A 273 2.70 -15.00 -7.06
CA GLU A 273 1.31 -14.59 -7.00
C GLU A 273 0.87 -14.24 -5.57
N ALA A 274 1.25 -15.07 -4.60
CA ALA A 274 0.92 -14.83 -3.19
C ALA A 274 1.45 -13.46 -2.72
N ARG A 275 2.69 -13.13 -3.08
CA ARG A 275 3.31 -11.83 -2.77
C ARG A 275 2.58 -10.65 -3.42
N ASN A 276 2.31 -10.75 -4.72
CA ASN A 276 1.61 -9.69 -5.46
C ASN A 276 0.21 -9.45 -4.87
N GLN A 277 -0.53 -10.52 -4.62
CA GLN A 277 -1.90 -10.46 -4.11
C GLN A 277 -1.96 -9.97 -2.66
N ALA A 278 -0.98 -10.32 -1.82
CA ALA A 278 -0.88 -9.79 -0.46
C ALA A 278 -0.78 -8.27 -0.45
N VAL A 279 0.02 -7.68 -1.36
CA VAL A 279 0.11 -6.22 -1.53
C VAL A 279 -1.24 -5.65 -1.99
N LEU A 280 -1.89 -6.24 -2.99
CA LEU A 280 -3.18 -5.76 -3.49
C LEU A 280 -4.28 -5.80 -2.41
N PHE A 281 -4.42 -6.90 -1.67
CA PHE A 281 -5.38 -6.99 -0.56
C PHE A 281 -5.04 -6.01 0.56
N ALA A 282 -3.76 -5.77 0.84
CA ALA A 282 -3.36 -4.76 1.81
C ALA A 282 -3.74 -3.34 1.38
N MET A 283 -3.57 -2.99 0.10
CA MET A 283 -4.01 -1.69 -0.42
C MET A 283 -5.53 -1.54 -0.40
N GLU A 284 -6.28 -2.59 -0.74
CA GLU A 284 -7.75 -2.62 -0.62
C GLU A 284 -8.20 -2.38 0.82
N ARG A 285 -7.53 -3.02 1.78
CA ARG A 285 -7.82 -2.86 3.21
C ARG A 285 -7.49 -1.45 3.71
N LEU A 286 -6.33 -0.90 3.34
CA LEU A 286 -5.95 0.47 3.68
C LEU A 286 -6.93 1.48 3.10
N ALA A 287 -7.30 1.34 1.82
CA ALA A 287 -8.26 2.23 1.18
C ALA A 287 -9.63 2.19 1.88
N THR A 288 -10.09 0.99 2.27
CA THR A 288 -11.32 0.81 3.05
C THR A 288 -11.26 1.58 4.36
N GLN A 289 -10.18 1.42 5.14
CA GLN A 289 -10.05 2.07 6.45
C GLN A 289 -9.86 3.59 6.35
N VAL A 290 -9.09 4.06 5.36
CA VAL A 290 -8.95 5.50 5.09
C VAL A 290 -10.30 6.09 4.70
N ALA A 291 -11.10 5.39 3.90
CA ALA A 291 -12.46 5.80 3.57
C ALA A 291 -13.37 5.83 4.81
N GLU A 292 -13.33 4.81 5.67
CA GLU A 292 -14.09 4.77 6.93
C GLU A 292 -13.75 5.94 7.87
N LEU A 293 -12.48 6.37 7.90
CA LEU A 293 -12.01 7.47 8.74
C LEU A 293 -12.34 8.86 8.18
N ASN A 294 -12.34 9.02 6.85
CA ASN A 294 -12.34 10.35 6.22
C ASN A 294 -13.57 10.66 5.37
N TRP A 295 -14.34 9.66 4.94
CA TRP A 295 -15.56 9.91 4.18
C TRP A 295 -16.71 10.33 5.10
N SER A 296 -17.41 11.39 4.71
CA SER A 296 -18.64 11.83 5.37
C SER A 296 -19.67 10.70 5.43
N ALA A 297 -20.59 10.76 6.41
CA ALA A 297 -21.71 9.81 6.53
C ALA A 297 -22.52 9.62 5.22
N GLU A 298 -22.61 10.65 4.38
CA GLU A 298 -23.30 10.60 3.08
C GLU A 298 -22.60 9.67 2.06
N ARG A 299 -21.25 9.60 2.10
CA ARG A 299 -20.42 8.72 1.26
C ARG A 299 -20.13 7.36 1.90
N ASN A 300 -20.94 6.96 2.89
CA ASN A 300 -20.84 5.73 3.71
C ASN A 300 -19.92 4.65 3.09
N ALA A 301 -18.69 4.53 3.61
CA ALA A 301 -17.67 3.62 3.09
C ALA A 301 -18.14 2.16 3.00
N ALA A 302 -19.08 1.74 3.87
CA ALA A 302 -19.66 0.40 3.85
C ALA A 302 -20.41 0.08 2.54
N ARG A 303 -20.80 1.11 1.77
CA ARG A 303 -21.43 0.97 0.45
C ARG A 303 -20.46 0.67 -0.67
N TYR A 304 -19.15 0.77 -0.46
CA TYR A 304 -18.18 0.56 -1.52
C TYR A 304 -17.40 -0.74 -1.30
N ARG A 305 -16.95 -1.32 -2.41
CA ARG A 305 -15.96 -2.37 -2.43
C ARG A 305 -14.74 -1.88 -3.18
N PHE A 306 -13.59 -2.03 -2.52
CA PHE A 306 -12.32 -1.55 -3.03
C PHE A 306 -11.62 -2.69 -3.76
N GLY A 307 -11.14 -2.42 -4.95
CA GLY A 307 -10.23 -3.27 -5.70
C GLY A 307 -8.93 -2.54 -5.96
N ALA A 308 -7.80 -3.18 -5.71
CA ALA A 308 -6.48 -2.65 -6.04
C ALA A 308 -5.83 -3.50 -7.13
N GLY A 309 -5.12 -2.89 -8.07
CA GLY A 309 -4.46 -3.61 -9.16
C GLY A 309 -3.23 -2.88 -9.67
N TRP A 310 -2.35 -3.60 -10.37
CA TRP A 310 -1.19 -3.02 -11.07
C TRP A 310 -1.56 -2.36 -12.40
N SER A 311 -2.85 -2.40 -12.72
CA SER A 311 -3.53 -1.63 -13.76
C SER A 311 -4.91 -1.21 -13.24
N LEU A 312 -5.51 -0.20 -13.87
CA LEU A 312 -6.88 0.21 -13.56
C LEU A 312 -7.89 -0.91 -13.83
N ALA A 313 -7.66 -1.70 -14.87
CA ALA A 313 -8.55 -2.79 -15.25
C ALA A 313 -8.51 -3.96 -14.24
N GLU A 314 -7.33 -4.30 -13.72
CA GLU A 314 -7.20 -5.26 -12.61
C GLU A 314 -7.91 -4.76 -11.34
N ALA A 315 -7.75 -3.47 -11.01
CA ALA A 315 -8.43 -2.85 -9.87
C ALA A 315 -9.96 -2.94 -9.99
N ARG A 316 -10.52 -2.60 -11.18
CA ARG A 316 -11.95 -2.75 -11.48
C ARG A 316 -12.40 -4.21 -11.40
N PHE A 317 -11.62 -5.12 -11.98
CA PHE A 317 -11.89 -6.55 -11.95
C PHE A 317 -12.02 -7.07 -10.51
N ARG A 318 -11.07 -6.72 -9.65
CA ARG A 318 -11.07 -7.13 -8.24
C ARG A 318 -12.18 -6.49 -7.43
N ALA A 319 -12.47 -5.20 -7.64
CA ALA A 319 -13.61 -4.54 -7.00
C ALA A 319 -14.93 -5.27 -7.33
N ARG A 320 -15.10 -5.68 -8.60
CA ARG A 320 -16.24 -6.49 -9.05
C ARG A 320 -16.28 -7.87 -8.39
N LEU A 321 -15.15 -8.55 -8.24
CA LEU A 321 -15.09 -9.84 -7.55
C LEU A 321 -15.43 -9.73 -6.06
N HIS A 322 -15.01 -8.64 -5.40
CA HIS A 322 -15.41 -8.35 -4.02
C HIS A 322 -16.92 -8.12 -3.88
N VAL A 323 -17.53 -7.33 -4.78
CA VAL A 323 -18.99 -7.18 -4.83
C VAL A 323 -19.68 -8.54 -5.00
N ALA A 324 -19.14 -9.41 -5.85
CA ALA A 324 -19.68 -10.74 -6.07
C ALA A 324 -19.60 -11.67 -4.86
N LEU A 325 -18.49 -11.60 -4.12
CA LEU A 325 -18.31 -12.36 -2.89
C LEU A 325 -19.28 -11.92 -1.79
N ASP A 326 -19.50 -10.61 -1.67
CA ASP A 326 -20.30 -10.01 -0.61
C ASP A 326 -21.80 -9.96 -0.90
N ALA A 327 -22.22 -10.17 -2.15
CA ALA A 327 -23.62 -10.19 -2.52
C ALA A 327 -24.39 -11.24 -1.68
N PRO A 328 -25.64 -10.98 -1.27
CA PRO A 328 -26.48 -12.00 -0.64
C PRO A 328 -26.56 -13.26 -1.53
N ALA A 329 -26.65 -14.45 -0.94
CA ALA A 329 -26.87 -15.67 -1.70
C ALA A 329 -28.19 -15.54 -2.49
N GLY A 330 -28.14 -15.65 -3.82
CA GLY A 330 -29.33 -15.65 -4.66
C GLY A 330 -30.12 -16.95 -4.54
N ARG A 331 -31.15 -17.10 -5.39
CA ARG A 331 -31.78 -18.41 -5.57
C ARG A 331 -30.81 -19.31 -6.34
N PRO A 332 -30.28 -20.38 -5.73
CA PRO A 332 -29.34 -21.23 -6.42
C PRO A 332 -30.02 -21.94 -7.58
N HIS A 333 -29.37 -21.97 -8.72
CA HIS A 333 -29.60 -23.05 -9.67
C HIS A 333 -28.73 -24.22 -9.23
N GLU A 334 -29.33 -25.38 -8.99
CA GLU A 334 -28.57 -26.62 -8.83
C GLU A 334 -27.69 -26.76 -10.07
N ALA A 335 -26.40 -26.53 -9.88
CA ALA A 335 -25.43 -26.86 -10.89
C ALA A 335 -25.16 -28.34 -10.71
N ALA A 336 -25.50 -29.16 -11.72
CA ALA A 336 -24.90 -30.48 -11.79
C ALA A 336 -23.39 -30.30 -11.58
N GLY A 337 -22.83 -31.07 -10.64
CA GLY A 337 -21.38 -31.22 -10.51
C GLY A 337 -20.80 -31.48 -11.89
N PRO A 338 -19.54 -31.08 -12.16
CA PRO A 338 -18.99 -31.30 -13.50
C PRO A 338 -19.17 -32.79 -13.86
N GLU A 339 -20.06 -33.06 -14.83
CA GLU A 339 -20.37 -34.44 -15.26
C GLU A 339 -19.11 -35.09 -15.84
N GLU A 340 -18.21 -34.26 -16.35
CA GLU A 340 -16.89 -34.60 -16.83
C GLU A 340 -15.80 -34.18 -15.85
N ARG A 341 -14.82 -35.06 -15.66
CA ARG A 341 -13.59 -34.74 -14.93
C ARG A 341 -12.94 -33.50 -15.58
N PRO A 342 -12.53 -32.48 -14.80
CA PRO A 342 -11.80 -31.34 -15.35
C PRO A 342 -10.63 -31.82 -16.20
N ALA A 343 -10.41 -31.17 -17.35
CA ALA A 343 -9.30 -31.51 -18.23
C ALA A 343 -7.98 -31.48 -17.45
N ASP A 344 -7.17 -32.54 -17.60
CA ASP A 344 -5.88 -32.64 -16.94
C ASP A 344 -4.99 -31.45 -17.37
N GLY A 345 -4.17 -30.95 -16.44
CA GLY A 345 -3.32 -29.78 -16.64
C GLY A 345 -4.00 -28.42 -16.39
N THR A 346 -5.30 -28.37 -16.06
CA THR A 346 -5.97 -27.12 -15.66
C THR A 346 -5.75 -26.80 -14.18
N VAL A 347 -5.81 -25.51 -13.82
CA VAL A 347 -5.80 -25.06 -12.41
C VAL A 347 -6.94 -25.71 -11.61
N LEU A 348 -8.11 -25.87 -12.24
CA LEU A 348 -9.26 -26.54 -11.63
C LEU A 348 -8.95 -28.01 -11.30
N ALA A 349 -8.35 -28.75 -12.24
CA ALA A 349 -7.94 -30.14 -12.04
C ALA A 349 -6.88 -30.25 -10.93
N PHE A 350 -5.86 -29.38 -10.95
CA PHE A 350 -4.83 -29.32 -9.91
C PHE A 350 -5.46 -29.12 -8.53
N LEU A 351 -6.27 -28.07 -8.33
CA LEU A 351 -6.88 -27.77 -7.04
C LEU A 351 -7.85 -28.87 -6.56
N ALA A 352 -8.59 -29.49 -7.48
CA ALA A 352 -9.44 -30.63 -7.17
C ALA A 352 -8.63 -31.84 -6.66
N GLN A 353 -7.50 -32.14 -7.30
CA GLN A 353 -6.60 -33.22 -6.89
C GLN A 353 -5.90 -32.90 -5.57
N THR A 354 -5.41 -31.66 -5.42
CA THR A 354 -4.82 -31.15 -4.18
C THR A 354 -5.78 -31.29 -3.02
N LEU A 355 -7.03 -30.84 -3.19
CA LEU A 355 -8.06 -30.96 -2.15
C LEU A 355 -8.28 -32.43 -1.79
N ALA A 356 -8.45 -33.32 -2.78
CA ALA A 356 -8.62 -34.76 -2.54
C ALA A 356 -7.42 -35.40 -1.82
N GLY A 357 -6.19 -34.91 -2.08
CA GLY A 357 -4.96 -35.35 -1.41
C GLY A 357 -4.86 -34.97 0.06
N LEU A 358 -5.62 -33.97 0.52
CA LEU A 358 -5.65 -33.56 1.94
C LEU A 358 -6.51 -34.47 2.83
N GLY A 359 -7.22 -35.47 2.27
CA GLY A 359 -7.88 -36.52 3.03
C GLY A 359 -9.24 -36.96 2.48
N ALA A 360 -9.77 -38.07 3.01
CA ALA A 360 -11.00 -38.70 2.51
C ALA A 360 -12.26 -37.80 2.61
N GLY A 361 -12.29 -36.84 3.54
CA GLY A 361 -13.36 -35.84 3.69
C GLY A 361 -13.36 -34.72 2.64
N ALA A 362 -12.38 -34.72 1.73
CA ALA A 362 -12.13 -33.62 0.80
C ALA A 362 -12.64 -33.87 -0.63
N ARG A 363 -13.39 -34.96 -0.86
CA ARG A 363 -14.21 -35.08 -2.08
C ARG A 363 -15.19 -33.91 -2.11
N TRP A 364 -15.29 -33.22 -3.24
CA TRP A 364 -16.11 -32.02 -3.37
C TRP A 364 -17.22 -32.24 -4.39
N ARG A 365 -18.30 -31.48 -4.24
CA ARG A 365 -19.38 -31.35 -5.22
C ARG A 365 -19.64 -29.87 -5.44
N ALA A 366 -19.82 -29.44 -6.69
CA ALA A 366 -20.40 -28.12 -6.94
C ALA A 366 -21.85 -28.16 -6.43
N GLY A 367 -22.17 -27.27 -5.51
CA GLY A 367 -23.52 -27.16 -4.96
C GLY A 367 -24.36 -26.19 -5.78
N GLU A 368 -23.81 -25.03 -6.13
CA GLU A 368 -24.60 -23.92 -6.68
C GLU A 368 -23.72 -23.06 -7.59
N LEU A 369 -24.27 -22.65 -8.74
CA LEU A 369 -23.72 -21.60 -9.59
C LEU A 369 -24.72 -20.47 -9.69
N GLU A 370 -24.22 -19.25 -9.57
CA GLU A 370 -24.99 -18.04 -9.72
C GLU A 370 -24.25 -17.09 -10.64
N LYS A 371 -25.01 -16.36 -11.47
CA LYS A 371 -24.50 -15.26 -12.27
C LYS A 371 -25.20 -13.99 -11.79
N PRO A 372 -24.69 -13.33 -10.73
CA PRO A 372 -25.34 -12.12 -10.24
C PRO A 372 -25.19 -10.96 -11.24
N ALA A 373 -25.97 -9.90 -11.04
CA ALA A 373 -26.14 -8.78 -11.99
C ALA A 373 -24.82 -8.11 -12.42
N HIS A 374 -23.77 -8.19 -11.59
CA HIS A 374 -22.44 -7.63 -11.88
C HIS A 374 -21.62 -8.41 -12.93
N GLY A 375 -22.19 -9.45 -13.56
CA GLY A 375 -21.55 -10.17 -14.65
C GLY A 375 -20.40 -11.10 -14.25
N ALA A 376 -20.14 -11.25 -12.94
CA ALA A 376 -19.25 -12.30 -12.44
C ALA A 376 -20.06 -13.58 -12.19
N ILE A 377 -19.38 -14.72 -12.14
CA ILE A 377 -19.95 -16.00 -11.74
C ILE A 377 -19.50 -16.28 -10.32
N ARG A 378 -20.43 -16.67 -9.47
CA ARG A 378 -20.18 -17.15 -8.12
C ARG A 378 -20.46 -18.66 -8.08
N ALA A 379 -19.51 -19.40 -7.53
CA ALA A 379 -19.61 -20.84 -7.37
C ALA A 379 -19.51 -21.21 -5.89
N ARG A 380 -20.39 -22.08 -5.43
CA ARG A 380 -20.32 -22.70 -4.12
C ARG A 380 -20.02 -24.18 -4.28
N ILE A 381 -19.01 -24.65 -3.56
CA ILE A 381 -18.69 -26.07 -3.46
C ILE A 381 -18.94 -26.54 -2.04
N THR A 382 -19.28 -27.81 -1.91
CA THR A 382 -19.44 -28.51 -0.63
C THR A 382 -18.50 -29.71 -0.60
N THR A 383 -17.68 -29.82 0.43
CA THR A 383 -16.81 -30.98 0.66
C THR A 383 -17.58 -32.10 1.37
N ALA A 384 -17.05 -33.32 1.36
CA ALA A 384 -17.72 -34.50 1.89
C ALA A 384 -17.95 -34.45 3.40
N ASP A 385 -17.15 -33.66 4.13
CA ASP A 385 -17.35 -33.31 5.53
C ASP A 385 -18.40 -32.21 5.77
N GLY A 386 -19.04 -31.70 4.71
CA GLY A 386 -20.08 -30.69 4.78
C GLY A 386 -19.58 -29.25 4.79
N ALA A 387 -18.26 -28.99 4.80
CA ALA A 387 -17.76 -27.63 4.72
C ALA A 387 -18.06 -27.01 3.36
N THR A 388 -18.38 -25.71 3.33
CA THR A 388 -18.67 -24.98 2.10
C THR A 388 -17.59 -23.94 1.81
N ALA A 389 -17.29 -23.75 0.52
CA ALA A 389 -16.40 -22.69 0.06
C ALA A 389 -17.03 -21.97 -1.13
N THR A 390 -16.88 -20.65 -1.15
CA THR A 390 -17.46 -19.78 -2.20
C THR A 390 -16.35 -19.10 -2.98
N GLY A 391 -16.33 -19.32 -4.29
CA GLY A 391 -15.42 -18.69 -5.23
C GLY A 391 -16.15 -17.79 -6.22
N VAL A 392 -15.39 -16.93 -6.88
CA VAL A 392 -15.86 -15.98 -7.89
C VAL A 392 -14.90 -15.93 -9.08
N GLY A 393 -15.42 -15.65 -10.27
CA GLY A 393 -14.67 -15.50 -11.51
C GLY A 393 -15.50 -14.86 -12.63
N THR A 394 -14.97 -14.72 -13.84
CA THR A 394 -15.72 -14.26 -15.02
C THR A 394 -16.46 -15.40 -15.72
N HIS A 395 -16.03 -16.64 -15.51
CA HIS A 395 -16.68 -17.85 -16.02
C HIS A 395 -16.69 -18.99 -14.98
N ARG A 396 -17.38 -20.09 -15.30
CA ARG A 396 -17.66 -21.21 -14.39
C ARG A 396 -16.37 -21.80 -13.80
N ASP A 397 -15.42 -22.17 -14.66
CA ASP A 397 -14.20 -22.86 -14.21
C ASP A 397 -13.33 -22.00 -13.29
N GLN A 398 -13.22 -20.69 -13.56
CA GLN A 398 -12.49 -19.77 -12.69
C GLN A 398 -13.17 -19.64 -11.33
N ALA A 399 -14.50 -19.50 -11.30
CA ALA A 399 -15.26 -19.42 -10.05
C ALA A 399 -15.13 -20.72 -9.22
N LEU A 400 -15.21 -21.89 -9.88
CA LEU A 400 -15.00 -23.19 -9.22
C LEU A 400 -13.56 -23.37 -8.74
N ALA A 401 -12.56 -22.99 -9.54
CA ALA A 401 -11.16 -23.05 -9.15
C ALA A 401 -10.88 -22.14 -7.95
N HIS A 402 -11.42 -20.93 -7.94
CA HIS A 402 -11.31 -20.05 -6.77
C HIS A 402 -12.01 -20.66 -5.53
N ALA A 403 -13.18 -21.29 -5.69
CA ALA A 403 -13.87 -21.96 -4.58
C ALA A 403 -13.02 -23.13 -4.03
N LEU A 404 -12.39 -23.92 -4.90
CA LEU A 404 -11.48 -24.99 -4.52
C LEU A 404 -10.21 -24.47 -3.83
N ALA A 405 -9.61 -23.39 -4.35
CA ALA A 405 -8.45 -22.76 -3.71
C ALA A 405 -8.78 -22.32 -2.27
N ARG A 406 -9.98 -21.79 -2.04
CA ARG A 406 -10.48 -21.46 -0.68
C ARG A 406 -10.70 -22.69 0.18
N ALA A 407 -11.24 -23.77 -0.36
CA ALA A 407 -11.41 -25.02 0.39
C ALA A 407 -10.07 -25.68 0.76
N VAL A 408 -9.06 -25.57 -0.10
CA VAL A 408 -7.68 -26.01 0.15
C VAL A 408 -7.03 -25.13 1.21
N ALA A 409 -7.12 -23.80 1.09
CA ALA A 409 -6.60 -22.85 2.06
C ALA A 409 -7.17 -23.08 3.46
N ALA A 410 -8.49 -23.28 3.58
CA ALA A 410 -9.17 -23.54 4.85
C ALA A 410 -8.71 -24.82 5.57
N ARG A 411 -8.02 -25.74 4.87
CA ARG A 411 -7.46 -26.99 5.43
C ARG A 411 -5.95 -26.93 5.60
N THR A 412 -5.34 -25.81 5.26
CA THR A 412 -3.90 -25.59 5.40
C THR A 412 -3.67 -24.83 6.71
N PRO A 413 -2.69 -25.22 7.55
CA PRO A 413 -2.36 -24.44 8.75
C PRO A 413 -2.06 -22.99 8.37
N SER A 414 -2.86 -22.06 8.90
CA SER A 414 -2.81 -20.66 8.47
C SER A 414 -1.50 -19.99 8.87
N GLY A 415 -0.96 -20.32 10.05
CA GLY A 415 0.09 -19.53 10.71
C GLY A 415 -0.37 -18.11 11.07
N ALA A 416 -1.67 -17.84 10.91
CA ALA A 416 -2.30 -16.53 11.11
C ALA A 416 -2.67 -16.35 12.59
N GLY A 417 -2.29 -15.20 13.15
CA GLY A 417 -2.77 -14.77 14.45
C GLY A 417 -4.24 -14.34 14.44
N PRO A 418 -4.87 -14.12 15.60
CA PRO A 418 -6.28 -13.74 15.71
C PRO A 418 -6.62 -12.37 15.09
N GLN A 419 -5.61 -11.54 14.81
CA GLN A 419 -5.74 -10.21 14.21
C GLN A 419 -5.31 -10.19 12.74
N ASP A 420 -4.82 -11.31 12.21
CA ASP A 420 -4.34 -11.39 10.83
C ASP A 420 -5.52 -11.57 9.87
N LEU A 421 -5.42 -10.93 8.71
CA LEU A 421 -6.42 -11.03 7.65
C LEU A 421 -5.95 -12.02 6.60
N GLU A 422 -6.51 -13.23 6.58
CA GLU A 422 -6.16 -14.27 5.61
C GLU A 422 -7.09 -14.25 4.39
N HIS A 423 -6.48 -14.19 3.21
CA HIS A 423 -7.13 -14.15 1.91
C HIS A 423 -6.62 -15.27 1.00
N VAL A 424 -7.43 -15.60 -0.01
CA VAL A 424 -7.01 -16.44 -1.13
C VAL A 424 -7.01 -15.56 -2.38
N ALA A 425 -5.93 -15.65 -3.16
CA ALA A 425 -5.74 -14.89 -4.37
C ALA A 425 -6.94 -15.05 -5.32
N PHE A 426 -7.37 -13.94 -5.90
CA PHE A 426 -8.24 -14.00 -7.06
C PHE A 426 -7.43 -14.54 -8.23
N LEU A 427 -7.92 -15.62 -8.84
CA LEU A 427 -7.27 -16.24 -9.99
C LEU A 427 -7.37 -15.31 -11.20
N ALA A 428 -6.31 -15.21 -11.99
CA ALA A 428 -6.33 -14.50 -13.26
C ALA A 428 -7.35 -15.15 -14.22
N PRO A 429 -8.14 -14.36 -14.95
CA PRO A 429 -9.01 -14.91 -15.99
C PRO A 429 -8.15 -15.45 -17.15
N PRO A 430 -8.54 -16.55 -17.82
CA PRO A 430 -7.77 -17.20 -18.88
C PRO A 430 -7.92 -16.46 -20.21
N VAL A 431 -7.65 -15.17 -20.18
CA VAL A 431 -7.71 -14.25 -21.32
C VAL A 431 -6.36 -13.55 -21.46
N ARG A 432 -6.11 -12.95 -22.63
CA ARG A 432 -4.85 -12.24 -22.86
C ARG A 432 -4.92 -10.79 -22.42
N THR A 433 -6.08 -10.16 -22.54
CA THR A 433 -6.27 -8.73 -22.25
C THR A 433 -7.51 -8.48 -21.41
N TRP A 434 -7.47 -7.42 -20.60
CA TRP A 434 -8.58 -7.07 -19.72
C TRP A 434 -9.86 -6.72 -20.49
N ALA A 435 -9.76 -6.19 -21.71
CA ALA A 435 -10.89 -5.93 -22.61
C ALA A 435 -11.75 -7.19 -22.85
N GLN A 436 -11.15 -8.38 -22.82
CA GLN A 436 -11.85 -9.65 -22.97
C GLN A 436 -12.64 -10.07 -21.72
N THR A 437 -12.47 -9.36 -20.60
CA THR A 437 -13.10 -9.66 -19.29
C THR A 437 -14.15 -8.63 -18.88
N GLU A 438 -14.18 -7.48 -19.56
CA GLU A 438 -15.06 -6.37 -19.20
C GLU A 438 -16.50 -6.74 -19.53
N ALA A 439 -17.34 -6.77 -18.49
CA ALA A 439 -18.77 -6.64 -18.67
C ALA A 439 -19.02 -5.13 -18.78
N ALA A 440 -19.52 -4.68 -19.93
CA ALA A 440 -19.84 -3.27 -20.13
C ALA A 440 -20.75 -2.74 -19.00
N GLY A 441 -20.44 -1.56 -18.46
CA GLY A 441 -21.42 -0.75 -17.73
C GLY A 441 -21.30 -0.62 -16.21
N LEU A 442 -20.27 -1.15 -15.53
CA LEU A 442 -20.11 -0.90 -14.09
C LEU A 442 -19.41 0.45 -13.83
N ALA A 443 -20.15 1.39 -13.25
CA ALA A 443 -19.59 2.65 -12.79
C ALA A 443 -18.64 2.38 -11.61
N ALA A 444 -17.33 2.52 -11.86
CA ALA A 444 -16.32 2.35 -10.84
C ALA A 444 -15.48 3.63 -10.74
N HIS A 445 -15.23 4.05 -9.51
CA HIS A 445 -14.52 5.29 -9.22
C HIS A 445 -13.06 5.00 -8.96
N GLU A 446 -12.15 5.58 -9.74
CA GLU A 446 -10.75 5.56 -9.35
C GLU A 446 -10.57 6.44 -8.11
N VAL A 447 -9.99 5.84 -7.06
CA VAL A 447 -9.78 6.46 -5.74
C VAL A 447 -8.34 6.24 -5.26
N THR A 448 -7.40 6.08 -6.21
CA THR A 448 -5.97 5.88 -5.94
C THR A 448 -5.41 6.97 -5.02
N GLU A 449 -5.96 8.18 -5.09
CA GLU A 449 -5.58 9.33 -4.28
C GLU A 449 -5.96 9.25 -2.80
N LEU A 450 -6.80 8.29 -2.39
CA LEU A 450 -6.98 7.94 -0.98
C LEU A 450 -5.67 7.47 -0.35
N LEU A 451 -4.78 6.88 -1.15
CA LEU A 451 -3.48 6.38 -0.74
C LEU A 451 -2.40 7.22 -1.45
N PRO A 452 -2.09 8.44 -0.97
CA PRO A 452 -1.28 9.41 -1.70
C PRO A 452 0.16 8.94 -1.94
N PHE A 453 0.65 7.96 -1.18
CA PHE A 453 1.94 7.31 -1.38
C PHE A 453 2.02 6.45 -2.66
N LEU A 454 0.88 6.15 -3.31
CA LEU A 454 0.83 5.46 -4.60
C LEU A 454 1.06 6.40 -5.79
N ARG A 455 1.01 7.73 -5.57
CA ARG A 455 1.29 8.68 -6.65
C ARG A 455 2.80 8.81 -6.84
N PRO A 456 3.30 8.75 -8.08
CA PRO A 456 4.69 9.10 -8.35
C PRO A 456 4.95 10.54 -7.90
N ALA A 457 6.09 10.79 -7.25
CA ALA A 457 6.52 12.14 -6.94
C ALA A 457 6.59 12.96 -8.25
N ARG A 458 5.92 14.11 -8.28
CA ARG A 458 5.93 15.01 -9.44
C ARG A 458 7.40 15.34 -9.77
N GLY A 459 7.92 14.85 -10.90
CA GLY A 459 9.31 15.10 -11.33
C GLY A 459 10.13 13.85 -11.63
N GLY A 460 9.70 12.66 -11.21
CA GLY A 460 10.28 11.40 -11.70
C GLY A 460 9.86 11.17 -13.14
N GLY A 461 10.81 11.18 -14.08
CA GLY A 461 10.54 10.89 -15.50
C GLY A 461 9.68 9.63 -15.66
N SER A 462 8.80 9.63 -16.66
CA SER A 462 7.82 8.59 -16.98
C SER A 462 8.45 7.26 -17.43
N GLY A 463 9.49 6.79 -16.77
CA GLY A 463 9.95 5.41 -16.90
C GLY A 463 8.79 4.53 -16.46
N GLY A 464 8.30 3.69 -17.38
CA GLY A 464 7.08 2.90 -17.25
C GLY A 464 7.11 1.85 -16.13
N GLY A 465 7.20 2.31 -14.88
CA GLY A 465 7.05 1.51 -13.68
C GLY A 465 5.61 1.03 -13.54
N ALA A 466 5.43 -0.15 -12.94
CA ALA A 466 4.10 -0.65 -12.62
C ALA A 466 3.43 0.33 -11.66
N THR A 467 2.25 0.84 -12.01
CA THR A 467 1.54 1.81 -11.18
C THR A 467 0.34 1.13 -10.53
N LEU A 468 0.35 1.06 -9.20
CA LEU A 468 -0.76 0.50 -8.43
C LEU A 468 -1.93 1.50 -8.43
N ARG A 469 -3.12 1.00 -8.73
CA ARG A 469 -4.39 1.74 -8.80
C ARG A 469 -5.36 1.18 -7.78
N VAL A 470 -6.25 2.03 -7.26
CA VAL A 470 -7.35 1.63 -6.38
C VAL A 470 -8.66 2.14 -6.94
N VAL A 471 -9.67 1.28 -6.95
CA VAL A 471 -11.01 1.58 -7.44
C VAL A 471 -12.04 1.26 -6.37
N ALA A 472 -13.03 2.12 -6.21
CA ALA A 472 -14.22 1.88 -5.40
C ALA A 472 -15.42 1.60 -6.31
N LEU A 473 -16.15 0.52 -6.01
CA LEU A 473 -17.36 0.11 -6.72
C LEU A 473 -18.54 -0.01 -5.74
N ALA A 474 -19.66 0.65 -6.02
CA ALA A 474 -20.87 0.55 -5.22
C ALA A 474 -21.75 -0.62 -5.71
N PRO A 475 -22.13 -1.60 -4.87
CA PRO A 475 -22.99 -2.71 -5.26
C PRO A 475 -24.36 -2.29 -5.81
N GLU A 476 -24.90 -1.16 -5.33
CA GLU A 476 -26.23 -0.65 -5.71
C GLU A 476 -26.28 -0.12 -7.16
N GLU A 477 -25.15 0.36 -7.68
CA GLU A 477 -25.03 0.84 -9.07
C GLU A 477 -25.02 -0.29 -10.08
N VAL A 478 -24.88 -1.53 -9.61
CA VAL A 478 -24.83 -2.73 -10.45
C VAL A 478 -26.22 -3.34 -10.69
N SER A 479 -27.23 -2.94 -9.91
CA SER A 479 -28.60 -3.48 -10.01
C SER A 479 -29.54 -2.59 -10.82
N ARG A 480 -29.05 -1.44 -11.32
CA ARG A 480 -29.77 -0.52 -12.22
C ARG A 480 -29.30 -0.74 -13.64
#